data_AF-A0AAP4Y5G3-F1
#
_entry.id   AF-A0AAP4Y5G3-F1
#
_cell.length_a   1.000
_cell.length_b   1.000
_cell.length_c   1.000
_cell.angle_alpha   90.00
_cell.angle_beta   90.00
_cell.angle_gamma   90.00
#
_symmetry.space_group_name_H-M   'P 1'
#
loop_
_entity.id
_entity.type
_entity.pdbx_description
1 polymer ?
#
loop_
_entity_poly.entity_id
_entity_poly.type
_entity_poly.pdbx_seq_one_letter_code
_entity_poly.pdbx_strand_id
1 'polypeptide(L)'
;MRLTAFEERAEQMWEEIPEPFREGIDALLVDDEIVAHPDLPGVYTLGECVTDHWPDGYSGQGEVRSRVFLHHGSFAALAGTGGGFDWDRELWETILHEVLHHREFSASEEGLERYDDAVDQNFRRHAGRPFDPAFYRDVPAAEDGTIRIESEIFVEASVAPAAREAAFDWRGRRYAVKVPASQAVQYVRVTNLAGGRLWLVVWRVRPWWRKILPAVARGVEEIERRAQGDSSQGER
;
A
#
# COMPACT_ATOMS: atom_id res chain seq x y z
N MET A 1 25.47 -4.47 -6.55
CA MET A 1 26.23 -3.30 -7.03
C MET A 1 27.27 -2.93 -5.97
N ARG A 2 28.47 -2.48 -6.35
CA ARG A 2 29.48 -1.99 -5.37
C ARG A 2 29.05 -0.61 -4.86
N LEU A 3 29.39 -0.25 -3.61
CA LEU A 3 29.01 1.02 -2.98
C LEU A 3 29.28 2.24 -3.87
N THR A 4 30.50 2.39 -4.40
CA THR A 4 30.85 3.52 -5.28
C THR A 4 29.97 3.62 -6.53
N ALA A 5 29.62 2.48 -7.14
CA ALA A 5 28.75 2.46 -8.31
C ALA A 5 27.29 2.75 -7.94
N PHE A 6 26.89 2.44 -6.71
CA PHE A 6 25.57 2.75 -6.17
C PHE A 6 25.45 4.25 -5.88
N GLU A 7 26.47 4.86 -5.26
CA GLU A 7 26.56 6.31 -5.04
C GLU A 7 26.48 7.09 -6.36
N GLU A 8 27.32 6.74 -7.33
CA GLU A 8 27.33 7.36 -8.67
C GLU A 8 25.96 7.23 -9.36
N ARG A 9 25.28 6.09 -9.19
CA ARG A 9 23.97 5.87 -9.80
C ARG A 9 22.86 6.64 -9.08
N ALA A 10 22.90 6.70 -7.75
CA ALA A 10 21.97 7.45 -6.93
C ALA A 10 22.07 8.95 -7.23
N GLU A 11 23.29 9.49 -7.38
CA GLU A 11 23.51 10.89 -7.76
C GLU A 11 22.95 11.20 -9.15
N GLN A 12 23.17 10.32 -10.14
CA GLN A 12 22.59 10.49 -11.48
C GLN A 12 21.06 10.54 -11.42
N MET A 13 20.44 9.60 -10.72
CA MET A 13 18.99 9.56 -10.51
C MET A 13 18.49 10.81 -9.78
N TRP A 14 19.20 11.26 -8.74
CA TRP A 14 18.86 12.47 -8.00
C TRP A 14 18.77 13.70 -8.91
N GLU A 15 19.71 13.84 -9.85
CA GLU A 15 19.70 14.94 -10.82
C GLU A 15 18.63 14.80 -11.91
N GLU A 16 18.11 13.60 -12.15
CA GLU A 16 16.93 13.39 -13.02
C GLU A 16 15.63 13.92 -12.37
N ILE A 17 15.59 14.07 -11.04
CA ILE A 17 14.41 14.58 -10.32
C ILE A 17 14.34 16.11 -10.45
N PRO A 18 13.21 16.67 -10.92
CA PRO A 18 13.07 18.11 -11.06
C PRO A 18 13.27 18.84 -9.73
N GLU A 19 14.01 19.96 -9.76
CA GLU A 19 14.35 20.78 -8.59
C GLU A 19 13.14 21.09 -7.67
N PRO A 20 11.93 21.44 -8.18
CA PRO A 20 10.80 21.73 -7.29
C PRO A 20 10.38 20.57 -6.38
N PHE A 21 10.70 19.32 -6.75
CA PHE A 21 10.46 18.16 -5.89
C PHE A 21 11.58 17.94 -4.86
N ARG A 22 12.76 18.53 -5.06
CA ARG A 22 13.92 18.44 -4.18
C ARG A 22 14.06 19.63 -3.22
N GLU A 23 13.32 20.71 -3.45
CA GLU A 23 13.37 21.95 -2.65
C GLU A 23 13.11 21.74 -1.14
N GLY A 24 14.13 21.94 -0.30
CA GLY A 24 14.03 21.67 1.14
C GLY A 24 14.71 20.36 1.57
N ILE A 25 15.18 19.55 0.62
CA ILE A 25 16.06 18.41 0.91
C ILE A 25 17.51 18.89 0.85
N ASP A 26 18.19 18.83 1.99
CA ASP A 26 19.57 19.30 2.18
C ASP A 26 20.60 18.40 1.48
N ALA A 27 20.37 17.09 1.48
CA ALA A 27 21.31 16.11 0.94
C ALA A 27 20.63 14.76 0.64
N LEU A 28 21.17 14.09 -0.37
CA LEU A 28 21.06 12.64 -0.55
C LEU A 28 22.35 12.00 -0.03
N LEU A 29 22.23 11.11 0.95
CA LEU A 29 23.33 10.45 1.65
C LEU A 29 23.24 8.95 1.41
N VAL A 30 24.39 8.32 1.25
CA VAL A 30 24.51 6.87 1.10
C VAL A 30 25.44 6.35 2.20
N ASP A 31 25.03 5.28 2.86
CA ASP A 31 25.86 4.55 3.82
C ASP A 31 25.90 3.05 3.47
N ASP A 32 26.81 2.30 4.10
CA ASP A 32 26.94 0.85 3.93
C ASP A 32 26.21 0.05 5.01
N GLU A 33 25.33 0.68 5.78
CA GLU A 33 24.64 0.03 6.89
C GLU A 33 23.56 -0.94 6.41
N ILE A 34 23.29 -1.96 7.23
CA ILE A 34 22.16 -2.88 7.04
C ILE A 34 21.12 -2.55 8.12
N VAL A 35 20.02 -1.95 7.69
CA VAL A 35 18.91 -1.60 8.56
C VAL A 35 17.82 -2.66 8.40
N ALA A 36 17.84 -3.67 9.28
CA ALA A 36 16.86 -4.76 9.26
C ALA A 36 15.59 -4.40 10.04
N HIS A 37 14.44 -4.89 9.58
CA HIS A 37 13.19 -4.74 10.30
C HIS A 37 13.27 -5.47 11.66
N PRO A 38 12.86 -4.84 12.78
CA PRO A 38 13.07 -5.38 14.13
C PRO A 38 12.37 -6.73 14.37
N ASP A 39 11.19 -6.93 13.77
CA ASP A 39 10.34 -8.11 14.02
C ASP A 39 10.28 -9.12 12.86
N LEU A 40 10.75 -8.73 11.67
CA LEU A 40 10.46 -9.43 10.41
C LEU A 40 11.77 -9.79 9.69
N PRO A 41 12.22 -11.06 9.82
CA PRO A 41 13.43 -11.51 9.14
C PRO A 41 13.31 -11.37 7.62
N GLY A 42 14.36 -10.82 7.00
CA GLY A 42 14.43 -10.65 5.54
C GLY A 42 13.70 -9.41 5.01
N VAL A 43 13.17 -8.55 5.89
CA VAL A 43 12.66 -7.22 5.55
C VAL A 43 13.71 -6.19 5.98
N TYR A 44 14.00 -5.21 5.12
CA TYR A 44 15.04 -4.20 5.34
C TYR A 44 14.51 -2.82 4.98
N THR A 45 14.95 -1.79 5.70
CA THR A 45 14.75 -0.39 5.34
C THR A 45 15.80 -0.01 4.31
N LEU A 46 15.36 0.38 3.11
CA LEU A 46 16.25 0.71 1.99
C LEU A 46 16.68 2.17 2.00
N GLY A 47 15.79 3.06 2.44
CA GLY A 47 16.07 4.47 2.65
C GLY A 47 15.21 5.05 3.76
N GLU A 48 15.53 6.29 4.13
CA GLU A 48 14.75 7.05 5.10
C GLU A 48 14.86 8.56 4.81
N CYS A 49 13.75 9.26 4.96
CA CYS A 49 13.69 10.72 4.95
C CYS A 49 13.67 11.23 6.39
N VAL A 50 14.80 11.80 6.84
CA VAL A 50 14.91 12.42 8.15
C VAL A 50 14.55 13.89 8.04
N THR A 51 13.40 14.26 8.60
CA THR A 51 12.87 15.63 8.54
C THR A 51 13.04 16.37 9.86
N ASP A 52 13.54 17.61 9.78
CA ASP A 52 13.71 18.52 10.91
C ASP A 52 12.94 19.83 10.65
N HIS A 53 12.33 20.39 11.70
CA HIS A 53 11.77 21.74 11.64
C HIS A 53 12.84 22.76 12.06
N TRP A 54 13.28 23.60 11.13
CA TRP A 54 14.24 24.64 11.46
C TRP A 54 13.53 25.94 11.85
N PRO A 55 13.48 26.34 13.14
CA PRO A 55 12.72 27.50 13.55
C PRO A 55 13.25 28.77 12.87
N ASP A 56 12.39 29.45 12.13
CA ASP A 56 12.68 30.79 11.66
C ASP A 56 12.46 31.76 12.84
N GLY A 57 13.45 32.58 13.15
CA GLY A 57 13.50 33.39 14.38
C GLY A 57 12.42 34.48 14.53
N TYR A 58 11.36 34.47 13.70
CA TYR A 58 10.32 35.49 13.68
C TYR A 58 8.88 34.94 13.63
N SER A 59 8.60 33.78 13.03
CA SER A 59 7.22 33.27 12.89
C SER A 59 6.95 31.96 13.65
N GLY A 60 7.98 31.19 13.98
CA GLY A 60 7.82 29.89 14.65
C GLY A 60 7.25 28.81 13.73
N GLN A 61 7.03 29.11 12.45
CA GLN A 61 6.80 28.12 11.40
C GLN A 61 8.08 28.02 10.57
N GLY A 62 8.97 27.17 11.07
CA GLY A 62 10.24 26.89 10.44
C GLY A 62 10.11 26.34 9.01
N GLU A 63 11.15 26.52 8.21
CA GLU A 63 11.27 25.83 6.93
C GLU A 63 11.42 24.32 7.21
N VAL A 64 10.64 23.49 6.50
CA VAL A 64 10.81 22.04 6.54
C VAL A 64 12.07 21.69 5.78
N ARG A 65 13.06 21.14 6.50
CA ARG A 65 14.31 20.65 5.91
C ARG A 65 14.42 19.16 6.11
N SER A 66 15.01 18.45 5.16
CA SER A 66 15.17 16.99 5.28
C SER A 66 16.47 16.49 4.70
N ARG A 67 16.91 15.33 5.13
CA ARG A 67 18.00 14.57 4.53
C ARG A 67 17.47 13.20 4.14
N VAL A 68 17.79 12.76 2.94
CA VAL A 68 17.43 11.42 2.45
C VAL A 68 18.65 10.53 2.61
N PHE A 69 18.47 9.38 3.26
CA PHE A 69 19.49 8.35 3.40
C PHE A 69 19.12 7.14 2.55
N LEU A 70 20.13 6.49 1.97
CA LEU A 70 20.04 5.22 1.27
C LEU A 70 21.03 4.24 1.89
N HIS A 71 20.53 3.10 2.36
CA HIS A 71 21.33 2.10 3.06
C HIS A 71 21.79 1.03 2.07
N HIS A 72 22.97 1.23 1.45
CA HIS A 72 23.53 0.29 0.46
C HIS A 72 23.64 -1.13 1.01
N GLY A 73 23.94 -1.29 2.30
CA GLY A 73 24.00 -2.58 2.96
C GLY A 73 22.64 -3.29 2.93
N SER A 74 21.54 -2.59 3.20
CA SER A 74 20.17 -3.12 3.09
C SER A 74 19.84 -3.57 1.66
N PHE A 75 20.18 -2.76 0.65
CA PHE A 75 20.03 -3.15 -0.77
C PHE A 75 20.82 -4.42 -1.09
N ALA A 76 22.07 -4.51 -0.62
CA ALA A 76 22.92 -5.68 -0.84
C ALA A 76 22.37 -6.93 -0.14
N ALA A 77 21.83 -6.79 1.06
CA ALA A 77 21.18 -7.87 1.80
C ALA A 77 19.94 -8.38 1.05
N LEU A 78 19.10 -7.47 0.56
CA LEU A 78 17.90 -7.81 -0.21
C LEU A 78 18.26 -8.48 -1.54
N ALA A 79 19.22 -7.92 -2.29
CA ALA A 79 19.73 -8.52 -3.53
C ALA A 79 20.31 -9.93 -3.33
N GLY A 80 20.83 -10.22 -2.13
CA GLY A 80 21.38 -11.52 -1.75
C GLY A 80 20.33 -12.62 -1.51
N THR A 81 19.05 -12.27 -1.35
CA THR A 81 17.96 -13.23 -1.07
C THR A 81 17.52 -14.08 -2.27
N GLY A 82 18.03 -13.76 -3.46
CA GLY A 82 17.80 -14.50 -4.70
C GLY A 82 16.68 -13.90 -5.58
N GLY A 83 16.77 -14.13 -6.89
CA GLY A 83 15.93 -13.47 -7.90
C GLY A 83 16.69 -12.36 -8.62
N GLY A 84 16.23 -11.98 -9.82
CA GLY A 84 16.86 -10.93 -10.62
C GLY A 84 16.61 -9.54 -10.05
N PHE A 85 17.30 -9.22 -8.94
CA PHE A 85 17.22 -7.93 -8.27
C PHE A 85 17.60 -6.81 -9.23
N ASP A 86 16.63 -5.95 -9.52
CA ASP A 86 16.79 -4.83 -10.43
C ASP A 86 17.28 -3.62 -9.64
N TRP A 87 18.60 -3.49 -9.52
CA TRP A 87 19.25 -2.43 -8.76
C TRP A 87 18.78 -1.03 -9.17
N ASP A 88 18.63 -0.78 -10.47
CA ASP A 88 18.23 0.53 -10.96
C ASP A 88 16.78 0.83 -10.58
N ARG A 89 15.89 -0.14 -10.74
CA ARG A 89 14.49 0.04 -10.38
C ARG A 89 14.30 0.26 -8.88
N GLU A 90 14.90 -0.58 -8.06
CA GLU A 90 14.75 -0.53 -6.60
C GLU A 90 15.34 0.78 -6.03
N LEU A 91 16.49 1.21 -6.56
CA LEU A 91 17.12 2.47 -6.19
C LEU A 91 16.24 3.66 -6.58
N TRP A 92 15.71 3.66 -7.80
CA TRP A 92 14.82 4.72 -8.28
C TRP A 92 13.52 4.80 -7.48
N GLU A 93 12.88 3.65 -7.23
CA GLU A 93 11.65 3.57 -6.43
C GLU A 93 11.90 4.08 -5.00
N THR A 94 13.03 3.72 -4.38
CA THR A 94 13.40 4.19 -3.03
C THR A 94 13.65 5.70 -3.01
N ILE A 95 14.44 6.25 -3.93
CA ILE A 95 14.70 7.70 -3.98
C ILE A 95 13.39 8.49 -4.13
N LEU A 96 12.50 8.04 -5.04
CA LEU A 96 11.21 8.71 -5.23
C LEU A 96 10.32 8.62 -3.98
N HIS A 97 10.33 7.48 -3.29
CA HIS A 97 9.58 7.27 -2.04
C HIS A 97 10.01 8.28 -0.97
N GLU A 98 11.31 8.41 -0.73
CA GLU A 98 11.82 9.35 0.28
C GLU A 98 11.60 10.83 -0.10
N VAL A 99 11.69 11.15 -1.39
CA VAL A 99 11.35 12.51 -1.88
C VAL A 99 9.86 12.81 -1.67
N LEU A 100 8.98 11.81 -1.86
CA LEU A 100 7.55 11.96 -1.62
C LEU A 100 7.24 12.13 -0.13
N HIS A 101 7.91 11.41 0.78
CA HIS A 101 7.79 11.65 2.22
C HIS A 101 8.08 13.11 2.58
N HIS A 102 9.20 13.65 2.08
CA HIS A 102 9.53 15.03 2.31
C HIS A 102 8.44 16.00 1.80
N ARG A 103 7.85 15.72 0.62
CA ARG A 103 6.76 16.56 0.07
C ARG A 103 5.49 16.48 0.89
N GLU A 104 5.10 15.29 1.32
CA GLU A 104 3.90 15.13 2.15
C GLU A 104 4.07 15.82 3.49
N PHE A 105 5.22 15.64 4.14
CA PHE A 105 5.51 16.33 5.39
C PHE A 105 5.48 17.86 5.21
N SER A 106 6.09 18.36 4.12
CA SER A 106 6.05 19.78 3.77
C SER A 106 4.62 20.30 3.50
N ALA A 107 3.73 19.43 3.05
CA ALA A 107 2.31 19.72 2.84
C ALA A 107 1.44 19.45 4.07
N SER A 108 2.00 18.96 5.18
CA SER A 108 1.24 18.47 6.35
C SER A 108 0.21 17.37 5.98
N GLU A 109 0.56 16.52 5.04
CA GLU A 109 -0.19 15.34 4.63
C GLU A 109 0.44 14.08 5.25
N GLU A 110 -0.38 13.03 5.43
CA GLU A 110 0.02 11.77 6.11
C GLU A 110 -0.32 10.54 5.24
N GLY A 111 -0.39 10.70 3.91
CA GLY A 111 -0.85 9.64 3.01
C GLY A 111 0.11 8.47 2.91
N LEU A 112 1.40 8.77 2.81
CA LEU A 112 2.50 7.84 2.63
C LEU A 112 2.84 7.12 3.94
N GLU A 113 2.74 7.79 5.09
CA GLU A 113 2.86 7.12 6.40
C GLU A 113 1.80 6.02 6.54
N ARG A 114 0.54 6.30 6.16
CA ARG A 114 -0.53 5.29 6.17
C ARG A 114 -0.29 4.18 5.16
N TYR A 115 0.31 4.49 4.01
CA TYR A 115 0.69 3.48 3.03
C TYR A 115 1.80 2.56 3.57
N ASP A 116 2.83 3.10 4.21
CA ASP A 116 3.93 2.34 4.79
C ASP A 116 3.48 1.44 5.93
N ASP A 117 2.60 1.97 6.79
CA ASP A 117 1.91 1.17 7.80
C ASP A 117 1.17 0.00 7.14
N ALA A 118 0.43 0.25 6.06
CA ALA A 118 -0.28 -0.80 5.34
C ALA A 118 0.66 -1.83 4.70
N VAL A 119 1.84 -1.43 4.24
CA VAL A 119 2.90 -2.33 3.75
C VAL A 119 3.45 -3.20 4.89
N ASP A 120 3.80 -2.62 6.05
CA ASP A 120 4.25 -3.38 7.23
C ASP A 120 3.19 -4.40 7.68
N GLN A 121 1.93 -3.97 7.79
CA GLN A 121 0.82 -4.86 8.15
C GLN A 121 0.68 -6.02 7.15
N ASN A 122 0.91 -5.76 5.86
CA ASN A 122 0.89 -6.81 4.85
C ASN A 122 2.07 -7.79 5.00
N PHE A 123 3.27 -7.30 5.32
CA PHE A 123 4.41 -8.19 5.63
C PHE A 123 4.13 -9.04 6.87
N ARG A 124 3.58 -8.45 7.94
CA ARG A 124 3.15 -9.19 9.14
C ARG A 124 2.13 -10.28 8.79
N ARG A 125 1.16 -9.98 7.92
CA ARG A 125 0.17 -10.96 7.43
C ARG A 125 0.83 -12.14 6.72
N HIS A 126 1.77 -11.90 5.81
CA HIS A 126 2.51 -12.97 5.12
C HIS A 126 3.39 -13.78 6.08
N ALA A 127 3.99 -13.12 7.06
CA ALA A 127 4.81 -13.76 8.10
C ALA A 127 3.99 -14.51 9.18
N GLY A 128 2.65 -14.46 9.12
CA GLY A 128 1.77 -15.07 10.12
C GLY A 128 1.86 -14.39 11.50
N ARG A 129 2.33 -13.15 11.56
CA ARG A 129 2.38 -12.31 12.77
C ARG A 129 1.02 -11.65 13.02
N PRO A 130 0.75 -11.14 14.23
CA PRO A 130 -0.41 -10.28 14.46
C PRO A 130 -0.37 -9.07 13.53
N PHE A 131 -1.51 -8.74 12.93
CA PHE A 131 -1.71 -7.60 12.03
C PHE A 131 -3.15 -7.08 12.18
N ASP A 132 -3.41 -5.83 11.78
CA ASP A 132 -4.78 -5.29 11.72
C ASP A 132 -5.53 -5.88 10.50
N PRO A 133 -6.64 -6.63 10.65
CA PRO A 133 -7.40 -7.17 9.53
C PRO A 133 -8.04 -6.13 8.58
N ALA A 134 -8.00 -4.85 8.91
CA ALA A 134 -8.53 -3.75 8.09
C ALA A 134 -7.43 -2.86 7.48
N PHE A 135 -6.14 -3.15 7.68
CA PHE A 135 -5.00 -2.28 7.31
C PHE A 135 -5.07 -1.70 5.88
N TYR A 136 -5.55 -2.50 4.93
CA TYR A 136 -5.60 -2.11 3.53
C TYR A 136 -6.61 -0.99 3.27
N ARG A 137 -7.56 -0.73 4.17
CA ARG A 137 -8.53 0.37 4.04
C ARG A 137 -7.93 1.75 4.25
N ASP A 138 -6.75 1.82 4.85
CA ASP A 138 -6.04 3.09 5.05
C ASP A 138 -5.41 3.60 3.75
N VAL A 139 -5.32 2.73 2.73
CA VAL A 139 -4.87 3.07 1.38
C VAL A 139 -6.06 3.45 0.50
N PRO A 140 -6.01 4.59 -0.23
CA PRO A 140 -7.06 4.98 -1.15
C PRO A 140 -7.35 3.91 -2.22
N ALA A 141 -8.62 3.60 -2.43
CA ALA A 141 -9.05 2.72 -3.51
C ALA A 141 -8.94 3.43 -4.87
N ALA A 142 -8.58 2.68 -5.90
CA ALA A 142 -8.67 3.11 -7.29
C ALA A 142 -10.15 3.31 -7.72
N GLU A 143 -10.36 3.92 -8.88
CA GLU A 143 -11.70 4.18 -9.44
C GLU A 143 -12.55 2.91 -9.60
N ASP A 144 -11.91 1.76 -9.82
CA ASP A 144 -12.58 0.46 -9.94
C ASP A 144 -12.85 -0.23 -8.59
N GLY A 145 -12.58 0.47 -7.48
CA GLY A 145 -12.77 -0.01 -6.12
C GLY A 145 -11.69 -0.96 -5.63
N THR A 146 -10.64 -1.21 -6.43
CA THR A 146 -9.51 -2.05 -6.00
C THR A 146 -8.53 -1.24 -5.15
N ILE A 147 -7.96 -1.90 -4.15
CA ILE A 147 -6.92 -1.30 -3.31
C ILE A 147 -5.60 -2.00 -3.65
N ARG A 148 -4.52 -1.24 -3.79
CA ARG A 148 -3.22 -1.80 -4.15
C ARG A 148 -2.17 -1.46 -3.10
N ILE A 149 -1.46 -2.49 -2.65
CA ILE A 149 -0.32 -2.37 -1.75
C ILE A 149 0.78 -3.18 -2.40
N GLU A 150 1.86 -2.50 -2.79
CA GLU A 150 2.94 -3.09 -3.57
C GLU A 150 2.43 -3.76 -4.86
N SER A 151 2.75 -5.03 -5.04
CA SER A 151 2.31 -5.84 -6.16
C SER A 151 0.94 -6.50 -5.93
N GLU A 152 0.40 -6.43 -4.71
CA GLU A 152 -0.83 -7.11 -4.31
C GLU A 152 -2.05 -6.21 -4.45
N ILE A 153 -3.17 -6.84 -4.84
CA ILE A 153 -4.44 -6.15 -5.09
C ILE A 153 -5.49 -6.73 -4.16
N PHE A 154 -6.22 -5.86 -3.47
CA PHE A 154 -7.24 -6.22 -2.50
C PHE A 154 -8.62 -5.82 -3.02
N VAL A 155 -9.58 -6.72 -2.86
CA VAL A 155 -11.01 -6.50 -3.10
C VAL A 155 -11.79 -7.06 -1.92
N GLU A 156 -12.94 -6.48 -1.61
CA GLU A 156 -13.75 -6.90 -0.47
C GLU A 156 -15.00 -7.70 -0.87
N ALA A 157 -15.40 -8.64 -0.02
CA ALA A 157 -16.73 -9.22 -0.03
C ALA A 157 -17.30 -9.31 1.38
N SER A 158 -18.56 -8.93 1.55
CA SER A 158 -19.31 -9.14 2.78
C SER A 158 -20.24 -10.34 2.63
N VAL A 159 -20.14 -11.30 3.54
CA VAL A 159 -20.94 -12.53 3.51
C VAL A 159 -21.66 -12.79 4.83
N ALA A 160 -22.75 -13.56 4.77
CA ALA A 160 -23.44 -14.00 5.97
C ALA A 160 -22.55 -14.96 6.81
N PRO A 161 -22.77 -15.09 8.13
CA PRO A 161 -21.91 -15.91 8.99
C PRO A 161 -21.80 -17.37 8.54
N ALA A 162 -22.88 -17.95 8.00
CA ALA A 162 -22.91 -19.34 7.53
C ALA A 162 -22.52 -19.52 6.04
N ALA A 163 -22.26 -18.44 5.31
CA ALA A 163 -21.99 -18.51 3.88
C ALA A 163 -20.69 -19.27 3.60
N ARG A 164 -20.73 -20.18 2.62
CA ARG A 164 -19.58 -20.98 2.17
C ARG A 164 -18.99 -20.48 0.86
N GLU A 165 -19.58 -19.44 0.28
CA GLU A 165 -19.11 -18.79 -0.93
C GLU A 165 -19.15 -17.28 -0.74
N ALA A 166 -18.13 -16.60 -1.28
CA ALA A 166 -18.04 -15.16 -1.33
C ALA A 166 -18.00 -14.73 -2.79
N ALA A 167 -18.99 -13.92 -3.19
CA ALA A 167 -19.03 -13.32 -4.52
C ALA A 167 -18.37 -11.94 -4.48
N PHE A 168 -17.66 -11.59 -5.55
CA PHE A 168 -17.00 -10.30 -5.71
C PHE A 168 -16.95 -9.91 -7.19
N ASP A 169 -16.79 -8.62 -7.45
CA ASP A 169 -16.68 -8.09 -8.80
C ASP A 169 -15.22 -7.77 -9.12
N TRP A 170 -14.78 -8.12 -10.32
CA TRP A 170 -13.43 -7.84 -10.81
C TRP A 170 -13.50 -7.50 -12.30
N ARG A 171 -13.09 -6.26 -12.64
CA ARG A 171 -13.09 -5.72 -14.01
C ARG A 171 -14.42 -5.96 -14.75
N GLY A 172 -15.52 -5.60 -14.08
CA GLY A 172 -16.88 -5.70 -14.64
C GLY A 172 -17.43 -7.12 -14.76
N ARG A 173 -16.77 -8.13 -14.18
CA ARG A 173 -17.25 -9.51 -14.14
C ARG A 173 -17.40 -9.97 -12.70
N ARG A 174 -18.47 -10.70 -12.42
CA ARG A 174 -18.74 -11.29 -11.12
C ARG A 174 -18.10 -12.67 -10.99
N TYR A 175 -17.37 -12.88 -9.90
CA TYR A 175 -16.73 -14.14 -9.56
C TYR A 175 -17.22 -14.62 -8.19
N ALA A 176 -16.96 -15.88 -7.88
CA ALA A 176 -17.20 -16.45 -6.56
C ALA A 176 -16.07 -17.40 -6.16
N VAL A 177 -15.71 -17.38 -4.89
CA VAL A 177 -14.74 -18.31 -4.30
C VAL A 177 -15.36 -19.02 -3.10
N LYS A 178 -14.97 -20.28 -2.92
CA LYS A 178 -15.33 -21.05 -1.72
C LYS A 178 -14.55 -20.53 -0.53
N VAL A 179 -15.23 -20.31 0.59
CA VAL A 179 -14.65 -19.78 1.82
C VAL A 179 -15.00 -20.63 3.03
N PRO A 180 -14.03 -20.97 3.90
CA PRO A 180 -14.30 -21.72 5.11
C PRO A 180 -15.08 -20.87 6.12
N ALA A 181 -16.00 -21.46 6.88
CA ALA A 181 -16.82 -20.75 7.87
C ALA A 181 -16.13 -20.62 9.25
N SER A 182 -14.86 -20.26 9.27
CA SER A 182 -14.01 -20.35 10.47
C SER A 182 -13.67 -19.03 11.13
N GLN A 183 -13.70 -17.90 10.42
CA GLN A 183 -13.18 -16.61 10.93
C GLN A 183 -14.05 -15.42 10.51
N ALA A 184 -13.99 -14.34 11.31
CA ALA A 184 -14.73 -13.10 11.06
C ALA A 184 -14.22 -12.34 9.83
N VAL A 185 -12.90 -12.38 9.60
CA VAL A 185 -12.22 -11.83 8.41
C VAL A 185 -11.32 -12.91 7.85
N GLN A 186 -11.28 -13.04 6.52
CA GLN A 186 -10.43 -14.00 5.82
C GLN A 186 -9.80 -13.39 4.58
N TYR A 187 -8.50 -13.64 4.38
CA TYR A 187 -7.78 -13.26 3.17
C TYR A 187 -7.67 -14.48 2.26
N VAL A 188 -8.26 -14.39 1.08
CA VAL A 188 -8.31 -15.49 0.11
C VAL A 188 -7.56 -15.08 -1.14
N ARG A 189 -6.43 -15.75 -1.41
CA ARG A 189 -5.66 -15.53 -2.64
C ARG A 189 -6.39 -16.11 -3.84
N VAL A 190 -6.68 -15.27 -4.84
CA VAL A 190 -7.29 -15.67 -6.10
C VAL A 190 -6.19 -15.90 -7.13
N THR A 191 -5.79 -17.15 -7.31
CA THR A 191 -4.58 -17.52 -8.06
C THR A 191 -4.71 -17.39 -9.58
N ASN A 192 -5.92 -17.42 -10.12
CA ASN A 192 -6.20 -17.38 -11.56
C ASN A 192 -6.51 -15.97 -12.09
N LEU A 193 -6.52 -14.94 -11.25
CA LEU A 193 -6.72 -13.54 -11.63
C LEU A 193 -5.51 -12.68 -11.23
N ALA A 194 -5.28 -11.60 -11.97
CA ALA A 194 -4.18 -10.64 -11.71
C ALA A 194 -2.77 -11.27 -11.58
N GLY A 195 -2.52 -12.39 -12.27
CA GLY A 195 -1.26 -13.14 -12.13
C GLY A 195 -1.07 -13.74 -10.74
N GLY A 196 -2.16 -14.03 -10.03
CA GLY A 196 -2.15 -14.57 -8.68
C GLY A 196 -1.82 -13.55 -7.60
N ARG A 197 -1.99 -12.26 -7.87
CA ARG A 197 -1.74 -11.17 -6.90
C ARG A 197 -3.02 -10.57 -6.31
N LEU A 198 -4.18 -11.10 -6.71
CA LEU A 198 -5.47 -10.68 -6.19
C LEU A 198 -5.77 -11.39 -4.86
N TRP A 199 -6.13 -10.63 -3.85
CA TRP A 199 -6.58 -11.05 -2.54
C TRP A 199 -8.03 -10.58 -2.33
N LEU A 200 -8.92 -11.53 -2.06
CA LEU A 200 -10.27 -11.24 -1.61
C LEU A 200 -10.30 -11.20 -0.09
N VAL A 201 -10.69 -10.07 0.49
CA VAL A 201 -10.92 -9.91 1.92
C VAL A 201 -12.39 -10.15 2.22
N VAL A 202 -12.68 -11.26 2.91
CA VAL A 202 -14.04 -11.71 3.20
C VAL A 202 -14.42 -11.36 4.62
N TRP A 203 -15.35 -10.41 4.75
CA TRP A 203 -15.93 -9.98 6.02
C TRP A 203 -17.23 -10.74 6.31
N ARG A 204 -17.30 -11.39 7.47
CA ARG A 204 -18.52 -12.03 7.95
C ARG A 204 -19.34 -11.08 8.79
N VAL A 205 -20.36 -10.50 8.19
CA VAL A 205 -21.20 -9.49 8.85
C VAL A 205 -22.48 -10.12 9.40
N ARG A 206 -22.85 -9.78 10.64
CA ARG A 206 -24.16 -10.16 11.18
C ARG A 206 -25.25 -9.29 10.54
N PRO A 207 -26.45 -9.83 10.26
CA PRO A 207 -27.51 -9.09 9.54
C PRO A 207 -27.89 -7.73 10.14
N TRP A 208 -27.77 -7.57 11.46
CA TRP A 208 -28.10 -6.31 12.16
C TRP A 208 -27.01 -5.23 12.06
N TRP A 209 -25.77 -5.59 11.70
CA TRP A 209 -24.65 -4.65 11.52
C TRP A 209 -24.71 -3.90 10.18
N ARG A 210 -25.48 -4.42 9.21
CA ARG A 210 -25.76 -3.71 7.94
C ARG A 210 -26.46 -2.36 8.16
N LYS A 211 -27.06 -2.12 9.33
CA LYS A 211 -27.72 -0.85 9.69
C LYS A 211 -26.80 0.20 10.30
N ILE A 212 -25.54 -0.13 10.62
CA ILE A 212 -24.64 0.74 11.43
C ILE A 212 -23.41 1.23 10.63
N LEU A 213 -23.19 0.77 9.39
CA LEU A 213 -22.08 1.23 8.54
C LEU A 213 -22.58 1.95 7.28
N PRO A 214 -22.82 3.28 7.32
CA PRO A 214 -23.20 4.08 6.15
C PRO A 214 -22.14 4.09 5.03
N ALA A 215 -20.91 3.67 5.31
CA ALA A 215 -19.83 3.59 4.32
C ALA A 215 -19.94 2.34 3.41
N VAL A 216 -20.59 1.27 3.86
CA VAL A 216 -20.71 0.00 3.09
C VAL A 216 -21.98 -0.04 2.22
N ALA A 217 -22.99 0.77 2.54
CA ALA A 217 -24.30 0.73 1.87
C ALA A 217 -24.34 1.45 0.51
N ARG A 218 -23.45 2.42 0.25
CA ARG A 218 -23.51 3.25 -0.96
C ARG A 218 -23.28 2.48 -2.27
N GLY A 219 -22.60 1.33 -2.23
CA GLY A 219 -22.40 0.48 -3.41
C GLY A 219 -23.57 -0.47 -3.73
N VAL A 220 -24.48 -0.72 -2.79
CA VAL A 220 -25.50 -1.78 -2.94
C VAL A 220 -26.83 -1.24 -3.49
N GLU A 221 -27.23 -0.02 -3.11
CA GLU A 221 -28.52 0.56 -3.54
C GLU A 221 -28.58 0.93 -5.03
N GLU A 222 -27.44 1.27 -5.64
CA GLU A 222 -27.39 1.68 -7.05
C GLU A 222 -27.53 0.49 -8.02
N ILE A 223 -27.18 -0.72 -7.56
CA ILE A 223 -27.30 -1.97 -8.32
C ILE A 223 -28.75 -2.50 -8.26
N GLU A 224 -29.45 -2.34 -7.13
CA GLU A 224 -30.84 -2.81 -6.99
C GLU A 224 -31.85 -1.97 -7.81
N ARG A 225 -31.61 -0.66 -8.01
CA ARG A 225 -32.46 0.17 -8.90
C ARG A 225 -32.40 -0.25 -10.35
N ARG A 226 -31.24 -0.73 -10.84
CA ARG A 226 -31.10 -1.20 -12.22
C ARG A 226 -31.70 -2.58 -12.45
N ALA A 227 -31.86 -3.40 -11.41
CA ALA A 227 -32.45 -4.73 -11.51
C ALA A 227 -33.99 -4.76 -11.42
N GLN A 228 -34.63 -3.68 -10.96
CA GLN A 228 -36.09 -3.63 -10.77
C GLN A 228 -36.86 -2.75 -11.78
N GLY A 229 -36.17 -2.17 -12.78
CA GLY A 229 -36.80 -1.33 -13.80
C GLY A 229 -37.07 -2.00 -15.15
N ASP A 230 -36.50 -3.18 -15.43
CA ASP A 230 -36.60 -3.86 -16.74
C ASP A 230 -37.60 -5.03 -16.74
N SER A 231 -38.64 -4.97 -15.90
CA SER A 231 -39.66 -6.01 -15.83
C SER A 231 -41.06 -5.45 -15.59
N SER A 232 -41.47 -4.50 -16.44
CA SER A 232 -42.89 -4.16 -16.66
C SER A 232 -43.13 -3.51 -18.03
N GLN A 233 -42.95 -4.28 -19.10
CA GLN A 233 -43.78 -4.16 -20.29
C GLN A 233 -44.32 -5.56 -20.65
N GLY A 234 -45.64 -5.72 -20.60
CA GLY A 234 -46.35 -6.89 -21.09
C GLY A 234 -47.53 -7.32 -20.22
N GLU A 235 -48.67 -6.63 -20.36
CA GLU A 235 -49.99 -7.25 -20.61
C GLU A 235 -51.13 -6.20 -20.50
N ARG A 236 -51.73 -5.94 -21.67
CA ARG A 236 -53.02 -5.28 -22.02
C ARG A 236 -52.93 -3.92 -22.69
#